data_AF-A0A1J4RJW9-F1
#
_entry.id   AF-A0A1J4RJW9-F1
#
_cell.length_a   1.000
_cell.length_b   1.000
_cell.length_c   1.000
_cell.angle_alpha   90.00
_cell.angle_beta   90.00
_cell.angle_gamma   90.00
#
_symmetry.space_group_name_H-M   'P 1'
#
loop_
_entity.id
_entity.type
_entity.pdbx_description
1 polymer ?
#
loop_
_entity_poly.entity_id
_entity_poly.type
_entity_poly.pdbx_seq_one_letter_code
_entity_poly.pdbx_strand_id
1 'polypeptide(L)'
;MIKFLSSNKKQPEKAPSLGRGSIPSEKIKTLSGRGFSEPEIIDVLRKEGYSSEEIDAGLTQALKLGVTGGDQSFVSKPPTLQELQMQQDQFTQGQNEMTNMMQETQFAPQIPEPSMQFQQNYYQDDYNTEELVESIVQERMGELDTKLNEFRAKYNNMERKMMDLHNQLSVVSKGRNEAENTILNKIDSFGSTLGEMNARLSSLEKAFKEALPALIESVRSLTDLVARFKRET
;
A
#
# COMPACT_ATOMS: atom_id res chain seq x y z
N MET A 1 -6.19 68.86 42.31
CA MET A 1 -5.30 68.88 41.12
C MET A 1 -5.50 67.57 40.38
N ILE A 2 -6.25 67.58 39.27
CA ILE A 2 -5.78 67.69 37.88
C ILE A 2 -5.03 66.42 37.41
N LYS A 3 -5.74 65.67 36.55
CA LYS A 3 -5.35 64.74 35.46
C LYS A 3 -3.88 64.34 35.34
N PHE A 4 -3.64 63.04 35.13
CA PHE A 4 -2.79 62.58 34.02
C PHE A 4 -3.28 61.25 33.42
N LEU A 5 -3.40 61.26 32.09
CA LEU A 5 -3.64 60.12 31.22
C LEU A 5 -2.42 59.19 31.19
N SER A 6 -2.64 57.88 31.05
CA SER A 6 -1.68 56.99 30.38
C SER A 6 -2.38 55.78 29.76
N SER A 7 -2.62 55.90 28.46
CA SER A 7 -2.21 54.96 27.41
C SER A 7 -2.26 53.47 27.70
N ASN A 8 -3.40 52.84 27.40
CA ASN A 8 -3.51 51.39 27.31
C ASN A 8 -3.10 50.94 25.89
N LYS A 9 -1.82 50.61 25.72
CA LYS A 9 -1.30 49.95 24.50
C LYS A 9 -1.85 48.52 24.44
N LYS A 10 -2.65 48.22 23.41
CA LYS A 10 -2.99 46.85 23.00
C LYS A 10 -1.69 46.08 22.77
N GLN A 11 -1.46 45.06 23.58
CA GLN A 11 -0.41 44.08 23.34
C GLN A 11 -0.78 43.26 22.08
N PRO A 12 0.18 42.94 21.20
CA PRO A 12 -0.05 41.96 20.15
C PRO A 12 -0.38 40.62 20.80
N GLU A 13 -1.50 40.05 20.35
CA GLU A 13 -1.99 38.73 20.70
C GLU A 13 -0.84 37.73 20.53
N LYS A 14 -0.36 37.17 21.64
CA LYS A 14 0.62 36.10 21.64
C LYS A 14 0.01 34.92 20.91
N ALA A 15 0.60 34.56 19.77
CA ALA A 15 0.31 33.30 19.09
C ALA A 15 0.35 32.15 20.11
N PRO A 16 -0.67 31.27 20.16
CA PRO A 16 -0.66 30.16 21.08
C PRO A 16 0.54 29.25 20.79
N SER A 17 1.24 28.99 21.88
CA SER A 17 2.51 28.33 22.01
C SER A 17 2.50 26.86 21.58
N LEU A 18 3.65 26.45 21.04
CA LEU A 18 4.30 25.16 21.27
C LEU A 18 3.43 23.93 20.93
N GLY A 19 3.49 23.55 19.66
CA GLY A 19 3.17 22.18 19.24
C GLY A 19 3.94 21.17 20.07
N ARG A 20 3.38 19.97 20.24
CA ARG A 20 3.95 18.90 21.08
C ARG A 20 5.28 18.33 20.54
N GLY A 21 5.83 18.94 19.48
CA GLY A 21 7.15 18.63 18.91
C GLY A 21 7.21 17.25 18.29
N SER A 22 6.05 16.61 18.09
CA SER A 22 5.92 15.25 17.60
C SER A 22 4.88 15.22 16.49
N ILE A 23 5.31 14.80 15.30
CA ILE A 23 4.47 14.71 14.12
C ILE A 23 3.40 13.62 14.34
N PRO A 24 2.09 13.94 14.27
CA PRO A 24 0.99 13.01 14.61
C PRO A 24 0.67 11.97 13.51
N SER A 25 1.67 11.37 12.88
CA SER A 25 1.50 10.47 11.74
C SER A 25 0.69 9.20 12.08
N GLU A 26 0.96 8.56 13.23
CA GLU A 26 0.20 7.36 13.66
C GLU A 26 -1.26 7.66 13.99
N LYS A 27 -1.52 8.83 14.58
CA LYS A 27 -2.86 9.28 14.95
C LYS A 27 -3.71 9.56 13.71
N ILE A 28 -3.11 10.22 12.70
CA ILE A 28 -3.73 10.44 11.39
C ILE A 28 -4.08 9.11 10.74
N LYS A 29 -3.16 8.13 10.74
CA LYS A 29 -3.43 6.77 10.22
C LYS A 29 -4.60 6.09 10.94
N THR A 30 -4.67 6.25 12.26
CA THR A 30 -5.75 5.68 13.08
C THR A 30 -7.11 6.32 12.79
N LEU A 31 -7.16 7.66 12.65
CA LEU A 31 -8.40 8.38 12.33
C LEU A 31 -8.85 8.11 10.89
N SER A 32 -7.91 8.07 9.95
CA SER A 32 -8.17 7.67 8.56
C SER A 32 -8.72 6.24 8.48
N GLY A 33 -8.14 5.29 9.22
CA GLY A 33 -8.65 3.91 9.30
C GLY A 33 -10.04 3.79 9.96
N ARG A 34 -10.49 4.79 10.71
CA ARG A 34 -11.85 4.89 11.27
C ARG A 34 -12.85 5.56 10.32
N GLY A 35 -12.41 6.03 9.15
CA GLY A 35 -13.25 6.64 8.12
C GLY A 35 -13.49 8.15 8.31
N PHE A 36 -12.71 8.83 9.14
CA PHE A 36 -12.79 10.30 9.22
C PHE A 36 -12.25 10.93 7.94
N SER A 37 -12.93 11.96 7.46
CA SER A 37 -12.47 12.78 6.34
C SER A 37 -11.30 13.67 6.77
N GLU A 38 -10.42 14.03 5.82
CA GLU A 38 -9.27 14.91 6.07
C GLU A 38 -9.62 16.20 6.87
N PRO A 39 -10.68 16.97 6.55
CA PRO A 39 -11.02 18.15 7.34
C PRO A 39 -11.42 17.81 8.78
N GLU A 40 -12.08 16.67 9.02
CA GLU A 40 -12.42 16.22 10.37
C GLU A 40 -11.18 15.78 11.17
N ILE A 41 -10.20 15.17 10.50
CA ILE A 41 -8.91 14.80 11.11
C ILE A 41 -8.17 16.06 11.57
N ILE A 42 -8.13 17.09 10.73
CA ILE A 42 -7.49 18.38 11.05
C ILE A 42 -8.17 19.02 12.27
N ASP A 43 -9.50 19.02 12.33
CA ASP A 43 -10.25 19.59 13.46
C ASP A 43 -10.00 18.84 14.78
N VAL A 44 -9.92 17.50 14.73
CA VAL A 44 -9.60 16.68 15.91
C VAL A 44 -8.18 16.97 16.39
N LEU A 45 -7.19 17.02 15.50
CA LEU A 45 -5.80 17.29 15.87
C LEU A 45 -5.59 18.72 16.38
N ARG A 46 -6.29 19.70 15.81
CA ARG A 46 -6.27 21.08 16.32
C ARG A 46 -6.85 21.16 17.72
N LYS A 47 -7.95 20.42 18.02
CA LYS A 47 -8.51 20.30 19.37
C LYS A 47 -7.57 19.61 20.35
N GLU A 48 -6.78 18.65 19.88
CA GLU A 48 -5.75 17.96 20.69
C GLU A 48 -4.48 18.81 20.92
N GLY A 49 -4.39 19.97 20.26
CA GLY A 49 -3.33 20.97 20.47
C GLY A 49 -2.14 20.84 19.53
N TYR A 50 -2.29 20.16 18.39
CA TYR A 50 -1.26 20.11 17.35
C TYR A 50 -1.27 21.41 16.53
N SER A 51 -0.08 21.87 16.11
CA SER A 51 0.03 23.02 15.22
C SER A 51 -0.37 22.65 13.79
N SER A 52 -0.79 23.64 12.99
CA SER A 52 -1.12 23.41 11.57
C SER A 52 0.06 22.78 10.80
N GLU A 53 1.28 23.22 11.10
CA GLU A 53 2.51 22.70 10.47
C GLU A 53 2.75 21.22 10.84
N GLU A 54 2.51 20.83 12.10
CA GLU A 54 2.62 19.43 12.54
C GLU A 54 1.57 18.55 11.87
N ILE A 55 0.35 19.06 11.70
CA ILE A 55 -0.76 18.34 11.06
C ILE A 55 -0.43 18.09 9.58
N ASP A 56 0.01 19.11 8.85
CA ASP A 56 0.34 19.01 7.43
C ASP A 56 1.54 18.06 7.19
N ALA A 57 2.56 18.15 8.05
CA ALA A 57 3.70 17.24 8.01
C ALA A 57 3.27 15.79 8.29
N GLY A 58 2.37 15.59 9.26
CA GLY A 58 1.85 14.27 9.61
C GLY A 58 0.99 13.66 8.50
N LEU A 59 0.18 14.47 7.83
CA LEU A 59 -0.68 14.04 6.73
C LEU A 59 0.16 13.62 5.52
N THR A 60 1.16 14.43 5.18
CA THR A 60 2.12 14.13 4.11
C THR A 60 2.88 12.83 4.39
N GLN A 61 3.31 12.61 5.63
CA GLN A 61 3.97 11.37 6.03
C GLN A 61 3.03 10.16 6.00
N ALA A 62 1.79 10.32 6.46
CA ALA A 62 0.79 9.24 6.45
C ALA A 62 0.45 8.80 5.01
N LEU A 63 0.32 9.76 4.08
CA LEU A 63 0.12 9.46 2.66
C LEU A 63 1.34 8.74 2.06
N LYS A 64 2.55 9.20 2.37
CA LYS A 64 3.79 8.55 1.91
C LYS A 64 3.94 7.11 2.41
N LEU A 65 3.54 6.85 3.65
CA LEU A 65 3.55 5.51 4.26
C LEU A 65 2.42 4.62 3.73
N GLY A 66 1.22 5.18 3.48
CA GLY A 66 0.09 4.44 2.90
C GLY A 66 0.33 3.97 1.46
N VAL A 67 1.18 4.66 0.70
CA VAL A 67 1.56 4.29 -0.67
C VAL A 67 2.68 3.23 -0.70
N THR A 68 3.40 3.01 0.41
CA THR A 68 4.55 2.08 0.47
C THR A 68 4.33 0.86 1.37
N GLY A 69 3.37 0.91 2.29
CA GLY A 69 2.97 -0.22 3.13
C GLY A 69 1.81 -0.98 2.52
N GLY A 70 2.10 -2.08 1.83
CA GLY A 70 1.10 -3.04 1.39
C GLY A 70 0.44 -3.71 2.59
N ASP A 71 -0.74 -3.23 2.97
CA ASP A 71 -1.75 -4.00 3.69
C ASP A 71 -3.13 -3.60 3.19
N GLN A 72 -3.90 -4.63 2.84
CA GLN A 72 -5.20 -4.57 2.18
C GLN A 72 -6.24 -3.84 3.04
N SER A 73 -6.91 -2.84 2.46
CA SER A 73 -8.38 -2.60 2.56
C SER A 73 -8.76 -1.28 1.88
N PHE A 74 -8.50 -1.17 0.58
CA PHE A 74 -9.28 -0.26 -0.27
C PHE A 74 -9.68 -1.05 -1.51
N VAL A 75 -10.82 -1.73 -1.44
CA VAL A 75 -11.53 -2.18 -2.64
C VAL A 75 -12.17 -0.95 -3.26
N SER A 76 -11.35 -0.13 -3.93
CA SER A 76 -11.83 0.69 -5.01
C SER A 76 -11.60 -0.14 -6.26
N LYS A 77 -12.67 -0.79 -6.77
CA LYS A 77 -12.62 -1.40 -8.10
C LYS A 77 -12.07 -0.34 -9.06
N PRO A 78 -11.05 -0.64 -9.88
CA PRO A 78 -10.64 0.29 -10.91
C PRO A 78 -11.86 0.60 -11.78
N PRO A 79 -12.15 1.89 -12.07
CA PRO A 79 -13.28 2.27 -12.88
C PRO A 79 -13.17 1.54 -14.22
N THR A 80 -14.24 0.85 -14.60
CA THR A 80 -14.29 0.15 -15.88
C THR A 80 -14.18 1.16 -17.01
N LEU A 81 -13.61 0.74 -18.16
CA LEU A 81 -13.45 1.59 -19.36
C LEU A 81 -14.76 2.28 -19.79
N GLN A 82 -15.91 1.65 -19.49
CA GLN A 82 -17.26 2.19 -19.70
C GLN A 82 -17.56 3.44 -18.86
N GLU A 83 -17.00 3.54 -17.65
CA GLU A 83 -17.25 4.58 -16.66
C GLU A 83 -16.38 5.82 -16.92
N LEU A 84 -15.17 5.62 -17.44
CA LEU A 84 -14.31 6.71 -17.95
C LEU A 84 -14.89 7.38 -19.21
N GLN A 85 -15.63 6.64 -20.04
CA GLN A 85 -16.29 7.24 -21.20
C GLN A 85 -17.49 8.11 -20.82
N MET A 86 -18.27 7.74 -19.79
CA MET A 86 -19.40 8.56 -19.35
C MET A 86 -18.97 9.85 -18.62
N GLN A 87 -17.76 9.89 -18.05
CA GLN A 87 -17.25 11.08 -17.38
C GLN A 87 -16.65 12.12 -18.36
N GLN A 88 -16.39 11.73 -19.61
CA GLN A 88 -15.91 12.63 -20.66
C GLN A 88 -17.04 13.48 -21.29
N ASP A 89 -18.30 13.03 -21.20
CA ASP A 89 -19.47 13.78 -21.71
C ASP A 89 -20.00 14.84 -20.75
N GLN A 90 -19.55 14.86 -19.48
CA GLN A 90 -20.00 15.88 -18.51
C GLN A 90 -19.07 17.10 -18.43
N PHE A 91 -17.87 17.05 -19.03
CA PHE A 91 -16.93 18.18 -19.07
C PHE A 91 -17.08 19.09 -20.30
N THR A 92 -17.85 18.67 -21.30
CA THR A 92 -18.10 19.45 -22.53
C THR A 92 -19.31 20.39 -22.44
N GLN A 93 -20.09 20.36 -21.36
CA GLN A 93 -21.30 21.19 -21.25
C GLN A 93 -21.14 22.45 -20.38
N GLY A 94 -20.00 22.64 -19.70
CA GLY A 94 -19.73 23.81 -18.84
C GLY A 94 -18.91 24.93 -19.48
N GLN A 95 -18.38 24.73 -20.71
CA GLN A 95 -17.42 25.66 -21.32
C GLN A 95 -18.00 26.52 -22.44
N ASN A 96 -19.32 26.58 -22.58
CA ASN A 96 -20.01 27.35 -23.64
C ASN A 96 -20.69 28.65 -23.17
N GLU A 97 -20.55 29.07 -21.91
CA GLU A 97 -21.18 30.32 -21.42
C GLU A 97 -20.24 31.50 -21.19
N MET A 98 -18.92 31.39 -21.46
CA MET A 98 -17.98 32.49 -21.18
C MET A 98 -17.42 33.22 -22.41
N THR A 99 -17.95 32.96 -23.62
CA THR A 99 -17.41 33.55 -24.87
C THR A 99 -18.31 34.61 -25.51
N ASN A 100 -19.46 34.95 -24.93
CA ASN A 100 -20.47 35.77 -25.63
C ASN A 100 -20.74 37.18 -25.04
N MET A 101 -19.74 37.86 -24.46
CA MET A 101 -19.92 39.20 -23.87
C MET A 101 -18.93 40.28 -24.35
N MET A 102 -18.30 40.12 -25.52
CA MET A 102 -17.48 41.20 -26.12
C MET A 102 -17.70 41.29 -27.63
N GLN A 103 -18.87 41.79 -28.05
CA GLN A 103 -19.00 42.39 -29.37
C GLN A 103 -20.11 43.46 -29.39
N GLU A 104 -19.85 44.51 -30.19
CA GLU A 104 -20.58 45.79 -30.36
C GLU A 104 -20.29 46.86 -29.29
N THR A 105 -19.86 48.09 -29.60
CA THR A 105 -20.18 48.92 -30.77
C THR A 105 -19.06 49.93 -31.06
N GLN A 106 -18.77 50.14 -32.35
CA GLN A 106 -17.91 51.19 -32.87
C GLN A 106 -18.60 52.57 -32.79
N PHE A 107 -17.89 53.61 -32.36
CA PHE A 107 -18.09 54.99 -32.84
C PHE A 107 -16.75 55.74 -32.78
N ALA A 108 -16.34 56.28 -33.94
CA ALA A 108 -15.17 57.14 -34.10
C ALA A 108 -15.47 58.58 -33.62
N PRO A 109 -14.44 59.30 -33.15
CA PRO A 109 -14.11 60.57 -33.80
C PRO A 109 -12.59 60.72 -34.06
N GLN A 110 -12.28 61.34 -35.20
CA GLN A 110 -10.93 61.75 -35.60
C GLN A 110 -10.33 62.75 -34.59
N ILE A 111 -9.08 62.51 -34.19
CA ILE A 111 -8.24 63.48 -33.47
C ILE A 111 -6.96 63.69 -34.31
N PRO A 112 -6.54 64.94 -34.57
CA PRO A 112 -5.35 65.24 -35.37
C PRO A 112 -4.04 64.76 -34.73
N GLU A 113 -3.13 64.26 -35.56
CA GLU A 113 -1.74 63.95 -35.26
C GLU A 113 -1.03 65.06 -34.46
N PRO A 114 -0.28 64.69 -33.41
CA PRO A 114 0.94 65.37 -33.04
C PRO A 114 2.13 64.52 -33.50
N SER A 115 2.89 65.07 -34.44
CA SER A 115 4.25 64.64 -34.77
C SER A 115 5.11 64.62 -33.51
N MET A 116 5.44 63.44 -33.00
CA MET A 116 6.48 63.24 -32.00
C MET A 116 7.58 62.40 -32.63
N GLN A 117 8.61 63.10 -33.11
CA GLN A 117 9.93 62.56 -33.31
C GLN A 117 10.45 62.07 -31.95
N PHE A 118 10.33 60.77 -31.70
CA PHE A 118 11.21 60.08 -30.76
C PHE A 118 12.20 59.24 -31.55
N GLN A 119 13.33 59.86 -31.88
CA GLN A 119 14.59 59.14 -31.86
C GLN A 119 14.82 58.72 -30.41
N GLN A 120 14.85 57.42 -30.12
CA GLN A 120 15.80 56.88 -29.15
C GLN A 120 15.98 55.37 -29.35
N ASN A 121 17.16 55.04 -29.87
CA ASN A 121 17.99 53.87 -29.56
C ASN A 121 17.47 52.97 -28.43
N TYR A 122 16.75 51.90 -28.78
CA TYR A 122 16.40 50.84 -27.82
C TYR A 122 16.44 49.42 -28.42
N TYR A 123 17.26 49.20 -29.46
CA TYR A 123 17.47 47.89 -30.06
C TYR A 123 18.97 47.58 -30.12
N GLN A 124 19.61 47.33 -28.98
CA GLN A 124 20.97 46.77 -28.98
C GLN A 124 21.32 45.87 -27.78
N ASP A 125 20.41 45.65 -26.81
CA ASP A 125 20.65 44.78 -25.66
C ASP A 125 19.93 43.41 -25.71
N ASP A 126 19.11 43.15 -26.73
CA ASP A 126 18.24 41.95 -26.79
C ASP A 126 19.02 40.63 -27.03
N TYR A 127 20.18 40.71 -27.70
CA TYR A 127 21.01 39.55 -28.01
C TYR A 127 21.68 38.93 -26.78
N ASN A 128 22.00 39.73 -25.75
CA ASN A 128 22.62 39.23 -24.53
C ASN A 128 21.63 38.45 -23.66
N THR A 129 20.35 38.82 -23.72
CA THR A 129 19.29 38.11 -23.00
C THR A 129 18.89 36.80 -23.67
N GLU A 130 18.87 36.73 -25.00
CA GLU A 130 18.59 35.49 -25.73
C GLU A 130 19.67 34.41 -25.47
N GLU A 131 20.96 34.75 -25.54
CA GLU A 131 22.05 33.79 -25.28
C GLU A 131 22.04 33.28 -23.83
N LEU A 132 21.72 34.15 -22.87
CA LEU A 132 21.57 33.76 -21.46
C LEU A 132 20.36 32.83 -21.27
N VAL A 133 19.24 33.11 -21.93
CA VAL A 133 18.06 32.24 -21.88
C VAL A 133 18.37 30.89 -22.52
N GLU A 134 19.06 30.87 -23.65
CA GLU A 134 19.39 29.64 -24.39
C GLU A 134 20.35 28.76 -23.59
N SER A 135 21.36 29.34 -22.93
CA SER A 135 22.27 28.61 -22.04
C SER A 135 21.56 28.03 -20.81
N ILE A 136 20.64 28.78 -20.18
CA ILE A 136 19.83 28.27 -19.06
C ILE A 136 18.91 27.14 -19.53
N VAL A 137 18.28 27.27 -20.69
CA VAL A 137 17.41 26.22 -21.25
C VAL A 137 18.23 24.97 -21.55
N GLN A 138 19.41 25.12 -22.15
CA GLN A 138 20.28 24.00 -22.46
C GLN A 138 20.80 23.29 -21.20
N GLU A 139 21.18 24.03 -20.17
CA GLU A 139 21.56 23.48 -18.86
C GLU A 139 20.41 22.67 -18.25
N ARG A 140 19.20 23.25 -18.21
CA ARG A 140 18.01 22.59 -17.66
C ARG A 140 17.59 21.36 -18.45
N MET A 141 17.70 21.39 -19.78
CA MET A 141 17.41 20.21 -20.61
C MET A 141 18.45 19.11 -20.41
N GLY A 142 19.74 19.45 -20.26
CA GLY A 142 20.77 18.47 -19.94
C GLY A 142 20.57 17.80 -18.57
N GLU A 143 20.21 18.57 -17.54
CA GLU A 143 19.83 18.03 -16.23
C GLU A 143 18.61 17.10 -16.32
N LEU A 144 17.62 17.49 -17.11
CA LEU A 144 16.39 16.72 -17.31
C LEU A 144 16.68 15.38 -18.02
N ASP A 145 17.47 15.39 -19.10
CA ASP A 145 17.88 14.18 -19.82
C ASP A 145 18.67 13.23 -18.91
N THR A 146 19.55 13.78 -18.06
CA THR A 146 20.29 12.98 -17.08
C THR A 146 19.35 12.30 -16.10
N LYS A 147 18.40 13.03 -15.52
CA LYS A 147 17.39 12.46 -14.60
C LYS A 147 16.48 11.45 -15.29
N LEU A 148 16.09 11.70 -16.53
CA LEU A 148 15.26 10.79 -17.32
C LEU A 148 16.00 9.46 -17.58
N ASN A 149 17.29 9.55 -17.91
CA ASN A 149 18.14 8.38 -18.12
C ASN A 149 18.34 7.58 -16.83
N GLU A 150 18.59 8.24 -15.70
CA GLU A 150 18.64 7.57 -14.40
C GLU A 150 17.33 6.89 -14.04
N PHE A 151 16.20 7.56 -14.27
CA PHE A 151 14.86 7.01 -14.04
C PHE A 151 14.64 5.77 -14.90
N ARG A 152 14.99 5.82 -16.19
CA ARG A 152 14.89 4.69 -17.11
C ARG A 152 15.77 3.52 -16.67
N ALA A 153 16.99 3.80 -16.20
CA ALA A 153 17.88 2.77 -15.67
C ALA A 153 17.31 2.10 -14.40
N LYS A 154 16.74 2.90 -13.48
CA LYS A 154 16.06 2.40 -12.28
C LYS A 154 14.82 1.57 -12.64
N TYR A 155 14.02 2.02 -13.60
CA TYR A 155 12.85 1.30 -14.09
C TYR A 155 13.25 -0.08 -14.64
N ASN A 156 14.24 -0.13 -15.52
CA ASN A 156 14.76 -1.38 -16.08
C ASN A 156 15.32 -2.31 -14.99
N ASN A 157 15.97 -1.77 -13.96
CA ASN A 157 16.43 -2.58 -12.82
C ASN A 157 15.27 -3.17 -12.03
N MET A 158 14.22 -2.38 -11.80
CA MET A 158 13.02 -2.81 -11.09
C MET A 158 12.25 -3.88 -11.88
N GLU A 159 12.13 -3.73 -13.19
CA GLU A 159 11.51 -4.73 -14.07
C GLU A 159 12.27 -6.06 -14.03
N ARG A 160 13.60 -6.02 -14.06
CA ARG A 160 14.44 -7.23 -13.89
C ARG A 160 14.24 -7.88 -12.53
N LYS A 161 14.19 -7.10 -11.44
CA LYS A 161 13.92 -7.62 -10.09
C LYS A 161 12.53 -8.24 -9.99
N MET A 162 11.54 -7.64 -10.64
CA MET A 162 10.17 -8.16 -10.66
C MET A 162 10.08 -9.48 -11.43
N MET A 163 10.78 -9.60 -12.56
CA MET A 163 10.91 -10.87 -13.27
C MET A 163 11.63 -11.94 -12.44
N ASP A 164 12.72 -11.58 -11.76
CA ASP A 164 13.45 -12.52 -10.89
C ASP A 164 12.59 -12.99 -9.71
N LEU A 165 11.88 -12.07 -9.04
CA LEU A 165 10.92 -12.41 -7.98
C LEU A 165 9.80 -13.32 -8.50
N HIS A 166 9.26 -13.05 -9.69
CA HIS A 166 8.24 -13.91 -10.29
C HIS A 166 8.76 -15.32 -10.54
N ASN A 167 9.99 -15.43 -11.06
CA ASN A 167 10.64 -16.72 -11.30
C ASN A 167 10.90 -17.47 -9.99
N GLN A 168 11.43 -16.80 -8.96
CA GLN A 168 11.66 -17.38 -7.64
C GLN A 168 10.34 -17.85 -7.00
N LEU A 169 9.29 -17.03 -7.07
CA LEU A 169 7.97 -17.39 -6.56
C LEU A 169 7.39 -18.61 -7.27
N SER A 170 7.55 -18.69 -8.59
CA SER A 170 7.15 -19.86 -9.38
C SER A 170 7.92 -21.12 -8.97
N VAL A 171 9.24 -21.03 -8.77
CA VAL A 171 10.06 -22.16 -8.31
C VAL A 171 9.62 -22.61 -6.91
N VAL A 172 9.43 -21.69 -5.98
CA VAL A 172 8.96 -21.98 -4.61
C VAL A 172 7.56 -22.61 -4.64
N SER A 173 6.65 -22.10 -5.46
CA SER A 173 5.30 -22.65 -5.61
C SER A 173 5.32 -24.08 -6.15
N LYS A 174 6.15 -24.35 -7.17
CA LYS A 174 6.33 -25.71 -7.70
C LYS A 174 6.93 -26.66 -6.68
N GLY A 175 8.00 -26.26 -6.00
CA GLY A 175 8.65 -27.06 -4.96
C GLY A 175 7.70 -27.37 -3.79
N ARG A 176 6.84 -26.42 -3.41
CA ARG A 176 5.79 -26.65 -2.40
C ARG A 176 4.79 -27.70 -2.85
N ASN A 177 4.28 -27.62 -4.08
CA ASN A 177 3.34 -28.60 -4.61
C ASN A 177 3.95 -30.00 -4.69
N GLU A 178 5.22 -30.12 -5.08
CA GLU A 178 5.95 -31.40 -5.10
C GLU A 178 6.13 -31.99 -3.70
N ALA A 179 6.45 -31.15 -2.71
CA ALA A 179 6.56 -31.56 -1.32
C ALA A 179 5.20 -32.03 -0.75
N GLU A 180 4.12 -31.28 -1.00
CA GLU A 180 2.75 -31.65 -0.59
C GLU A 180 2.33 -32.98 -1.22
N ASN A 181 2.56 -33.18 -2.52
CA ASN A 181 2.29 -34.46 -3.20
C ASN A 181 3.13 -35.61 -2.62
N THR A 182 4.39 -35.37 -2.28
CA THR A 182 5.26 -36.39 -1.65
C THR A 182 4.74 -36.78 -0.27
N ILE A 183 4.24 -35.82 0.51
CA ILE A 183 3.64 -36.07 1.82
C ILE A 183 2.34 -36.88 1.67
N LEU A 184 1.47 -36.52 0.74
CA LEU A 184 0.23 -37.26 0.46
C LEU A 184 0.53 -38.72 0.06
N ASN A 185 1.46 -38.93 -0.87
CA ASN A 185 1.87 -40.27 -1.28
C ASN A 185 2.45 -41.09 -0.11
N LYS A 186 3.20 -40.45 0.80
CA LYS A 186 3.71 -41.11 2.01
C LYS A 186 2.59 -41.47 2.98
N ILE A 187 1.61 -40.58 3.18
CA ILE A 187 0.44 -40.85 4.02
C ILE A 187 -0.36 -42.02 3.47
N ASP A 188 -0.60 -42.07 2.16
CA ASP A 188 -1.31 -43.18 1.53
C ASP A 188 -0.55 -44.50 1.67
N SER A 189 0.76 -44.49 1.46
CA SER A 189 1.60 -45.68 1.67
C SER A 189 1.59 -46.18 3.13
N PHE A 190 1.57 -45.24 4.08
CA PHE A 190 1.45 -45.54 5.50
C PHE A 190 0.07 -46.12 5.81
N GLY A 191 -1.00 -45.56 5.26
CA GLY A 191 -2.36 -46.09 5.36
C GLY A 191 -2.47 -47.53 4.83
N SER A 192 -1.85 -47.82 3.68
CA SER A 192 -1.77 -49.17 3.13
C SER A 192 -1.04 -50.13 4.06
N THR A 193 0.11 -49.70 4.61
CA THR A 193 0.91 -50.51 5.55
C THR A 193 0.13 -50.79 6.84
N LEU A 194 -0.58 -49.80 7.35
CA LEU A 194 -1.44 -49.93 8.53
C LEU A 194 -2.62 -50.87 8.25
N GLY A 195 -3.21 -50.80 7.06
CA GLY A 195 -4.24 -51.74 6.61
C GLY A 195 -3.75 -53.19 6.57
N GLU A 196 -2.56 -53.42 6.03
CA GLU A 196 -1.94 -54.75 6.02
C GLU A 196 -1.63 -55.24 7.44
N MET A 197 -1.11 -54.35 8.30
CA MET A 197 -0.84 -54.67 9.70
C MET A 197 -2.12 -55.03 10.45
N ASN A 198 -3.22 -54.31 10.20
CA ASN A 198 -4.52 -54.62 10.79
C ASN A 198 -5.02 -56.00 10.34
N ALA A 199 -4.89 -56.34 9.06
CA ALA A 199 -5.26 -57.67 8.56
C ALA A 199 -4.43 -58.78 9.21
N ARG A 200 -3.11 -58.59 9.36
CA ARG A 200 -2.23 -59.53 10.06
C ARG A 200 -2.60 -59.66 11.54
N LEU A 201 -2.90 -58.54 12.20
CA LEU A 201 -3.31 -58.53 13.60
C LEU A 201 -4.63 -59.28 13.80
N SER A 202 -5.62 -59.07 12.93
CA SER A 202 -6.89 -59.81 12.94
C SER A 202 -6.68 -61.31 12.70
N SER A 203 -5.79 -61.68 11.78
CA SER A 203 -5.44 -63.09 11.57
C SER A 203 -4.76 -63.71 12.79
N LEU A 204 -3.87 -62.97 13.45
CA LEU A 204 -3.20 -63.40 14.67
C LEU A 204 -4.20 -63.56 15.83
N GLU A 205 -5.12 -62.61 15.98
CA GLU A 205 -6.20 -62.67 16.97
C GLU A 205 -7.07 -63.91 16.74
N LYS A 206 -7.40 -64.22 15.49
CA LYS A 206 -8.16 -65.41 15.13
C LYS A 206 -7.40 -66.69 15.48
N ALA A 207 -6.12 -66.78 15.10
CA ALA A 207 -5.28 -67.93 15.44
C ALA A 207 -5.14 -68.10 16.96
N PHE A 208 -5.02 -67.00 17.71
CA PHE A 208 -4.98 -67.03 19.17
C PHE A 208 -6.30 -67.53 19.75
N LYS A 209 -7.45 -67.05 19.27
CA LYS A 209 -8.78 -67.52 19.67
C LYS A 209 -8.97 -69.02 19.40
N GLU A 210 -8.45 -69.53 18.28
CA GLU A 210 -8.51 -70.95 17.93
C GLU A 210 -7.55 -71.82 18.77
N ALA A 211 -6.37 -71.29 19.13
CA ALA A 211 -5.37 -72.00 19.92
C ALA A 211 -5.69 -72.03 21.43
N LEU A 212 -6.42 -71.03 21.94
CA LEU A 212 -6.75 -70.92 23.36
C LEU A 212 -7.45 -72.17 23.94
N PRO A 213 -8.51 -72.74 23.31
CA PRO A 213 -9.16 -73.95 23.81
C PRO A 213 -8.21 -75.17 23.87
N ALA A 214 -7.40 -75.38 22.83
CA ALA A 214 -6.44 -76.48 22.79
C ALA A 214 -5.37 -76.34 23.91
N LEU A 215 -4.93 -75.11 24.17
CA LEU A 215 -4.00 -74.83 25.27
C LEU A 215 -4.65 -75.14 26.64
N ILE A 216 -5.89 -74.69 26.86
CA ILE A 216 -6.63 -74.95 28.11
C ILE A 216 -6.80 -76.46 28.33
N GLU A 217 -7.17 -77.20 27.27
CA GLU A 217 -7.31 -78.65 27.33
C GLU A 217 -5.97 -79.34 27.66
N SER A 218 -4.87 -78.89 27.05
CA SER A 218 -3.53 -79.44 27.31
C SER A 218 -3.10 -79.21 28.77
N VAL A 219 -3.32 -78.02 29.33
CA VAL A 219 -3.00 -77.70 30.72
C VAL A 219 -3.89 -78.49 31.68
N ARG A 220 -5.17 -78.67 31.36
CA ARG A 220 -6.11 -79.47 32.16
C ARG A 220 -5.71 -80.95 32.16
N SER A 221 -5.39 -81.51 31.00
CA SER A 221 -4.91 -82.89 30.87
C SER A 221 -3.62 -83.14 31.65
N LEU A 222 -2.69 -82.18 31.64
CA LEU A 222 -1.45 -82.24 32.41
C LEU A 222 -1.72 -82.17 33.92
N THR A 223 -2.63 -81.29 34.34
CA THR A 223 -3.07 -81.18 35.74
C THR A 223 -3.68 -82.50 36.23
N ASP A 224 -4.53 -83.13 35.43
CA ASP A 224 -5.13 -84.43 35.72
C ASP A 224 -4.08 -85.55 35.77
N LEU A 225 -3.10 -85.53 34.86
CA LEU A 225 -1.99 -86.49 34.84
C LEU A 225 -1.15 -86.40 36.13
N VAL A 226 -0.78 -85.17 36.54
CA VAL A 226 -0.02 -84.93 37.77
C VAL A 226 -0.83 -85.32 39.00
N ALA A 227 -2.15 -85.05 39.01
CA ALA A 227 -3.02 -85.45 40.11
C ALA A 227 -3.15 -86.98 40.26
N ARG A 228 -3.19 -87.72 39.14
CA ARG A 228 -3.13 -89.18 39.13
C ARG A 228 -1.79 -89.69 39.66
N PHE A 229 -0.69 -89.11 39.18
CA PHE A 229 0.66 -89.50 39.61
C PHE A 229 0.83 -89.34 41.12
N LYS A 230 0.36 -88.22 41.69
CA LYS A 230 0.39 -87.95 43.14
C LYS A 230 -0.51 -88.89 43.98
N ARG A 231 -1.44 -89.62 43.35
CA ARG A 231 -2.31 -90.59 44.04
C ARG A 231 -1.73 -92.00 44.06
N GLU A 232 -0.86 -92.32 43.12
CA GLU A 232 -0.21 -93.63 42.99
C GLU A 232 1.13 -93.71 43.74
N THR A 233 1.74 -92.57 44.10
CA THR A 233 2.82 -92.44 45.08
C THR A 233 2.33 -92.11 46.47
#